data_AF-A0AAD9MKI5-F1
#
_entry.id   AF-A0AAD9MKI5-F1
#
_cell.length_a   1.000
_cell.length_b   1.000
_cell.length_c   1.000
_cell.angle_alpha   90.00
_cell.angle_beta   90.00
_cell.angle_gamma   90.00
#
_symmetry.space_group_name_H-M   'P 1'
#
loop_
_entity.id
_entity.type
_entity.pdbx_description
1 polymer ?
#
loop_
_entity_poly.entity_id
_entity_poly.type
_entity_poly.pdbx_seq_one_letter_code
_entity_poly.pdbx_strand_id
1 'polypeptide(L)'
;MARAAFADGPPKASPRRADIPLIKCALCERLATKAWRSGRALLKTSTPAKRVDELAVVELIEKLGTPWRPEGEWLTQLDIVREGKALALVDKEQVGECNTTCKTLAAAAEDILGSHDTDIAEMIYVGSLNRQKFTHRLCWELSRSCGGAAPAVPAGWKPAGSWRPKQAGSQDLDQMMAQMEESGMKGRMYSREELQEQMEDYQQAIEDLDGGEAGAGDGGELDAEEKEEL
;
A
#
# COMPACT_ATOMS: atom_id res chain seq x y z
N MET A 1 1.03 -0.22 34.57
CA MET A 1 -0.07 -0.69 33.70
C MET A 1 -0.03 0.11 32.41
N ALA A 2 0.68 -0.39 31.40
CA ALA A 2 0.72 0.23 30.08
C ALA A 2 -0.44 -0.35 29.28
N ARG A 3 -1.41 0.50 28.91
CA ARG A 3 -2.37 0.16 27.86
C ARG A 3 -1.60 0.13 26.55
N ALA A 4 -1.38 -1.06 26.00
CA ALA A 4 -1.01 -1.19 24.59
C ALA A 4 -2.13 -0.52 23.78
N ALA A 5 -1.79 0.60 23.14
CA ALA A 5 -2.68 1.21 22.17
C ALA A 5 -2.75 0.24 20.98
N PHE A 6 -3.93 -0.35 20.82
CA PHE A 6 -4.28 -1.25 19.74
C PHE A 6 -3.94 -0.65 18.37
N ALA A 7 -3.57 -1.55 17.44
CA ALA A 7 -3.61 -1.37 16.00
C ALA A 7 -4.68 -0.36 15.58
N ASP A 8 -4.25 0.83 15.19
CA ASP A 8 -5.16 1.78 14.57
C ASP A 8 -5.47 1.22 13.17
N GLY A 9 -6.72 0.85 12.95
CA GLY A 9 -7.27 0.66 11.61
C GLY A 9 -7.15 1.94 10.75
N PRO A 10 -7.95 2.11 9.67
CA PRO A 10 -7.83 3.29 8.82
C PRO A 10 -7.78 4.57 9.68
N PRO A 11 -6.78 5.47 9.48
CA PRO A 11 -6.46 6.51 10.44
C PRO A 11 -7.69 7.32 10.85
N LYS A 12 -7.83 7.62 12.15
CA LYS A 12 -9.03 8.24 12.77
C LYS A 12 -9.32 9.68 12.28
N ALA A 13 -8.40 10.29 11.55
CA ALA A 13 -8.58 11.62 10.98
C ALA A 13 -9.62 11.61 9.84
N SER A 14 -10.41 12.68 9.76
CA SER A 14 -11.38 12.89 8.67
C SER A 14 -10.82 13.84 7.61
N PRO A 15 -11.11 13.64 6.31
CA PRO A 15 -10.62 14.52 5.25
C PRO A 15 -11.26 15.92 5.32
N ARG A 16 -10.48 16.97 5.04
CA ARG A 16 -10.99 18.33 4.84
C ARG A 16 -11.35 18.51 3.37
N ARG A 17 -12.55 18.05 2.98
CA ARG A 17 -13.03 18.09 1.58
C ARG A 17 -13.00 19.48 0.93
N ALA A 18 -13.09 20.55 1.71
CA ALA A 18 -13.00 21.93 1.22
C ALA A 18 -11.64 22.27 0.55
N ASP A 19 -10.57 21.55 0.89
CA ASP A 19 -9.26 21.77 0.27
C ASP A 19 -9.11 21.07 -1.08
N ILE A 20 -9.90 20.02 -1.36
CA ILE A 20 -9.74 19.17 -2.55
C ILE A 20 -9.73 20.01 -3.85
N PRO A 21 -10.66 20.97 -4.08
CA PRO A 21 -10.63 21.80 -5.27
C PRO A 21 -9.37 22.67 -5.42
N LEU A 22 -8.70 22.99 -4.31
CA LEU A 22 -7.50 23.84 -4.26
C LEU A 22 -6.23 23.07 -4.64
N ILE A 23 -6.21 21.75 -4.44
CA ILE A 23 -5.02 20.90 -4.60
C ILE A 23 -5.15 19.81 -5.67
N LYS A 24 -6.37 19.51 -6.16
CA LYS A 24 -6.64 18.35 -7.04
C LYS A 24 -5.76 18.27 -8.29
N CYS A 25 -5.45 19.40 -8.94
CA CYS A 25 -4.60 19.38 -10.12
C CYS A 25 -3.16 18.98 -9.78
N ALA A 26 -2.56 19.63 -8.77
CA ALA A 26 -1.22 19.30 -8.30
C ALA A 26 -1.11 17.85 -7.80
N LEU A 27 -2.16 17.35 -7.13
CA LEU A 27 -2.22 15.95 -6.72
C LEU A 27 -2.31 15.02 -7.93
N CYS A 28 -3.17 15.33 -8.91
CA CYS A 28 -3.32 14.52 -10.11
C CYS A 28 -2.01 14.34 -10.86
N GLU A 29 -1.21 15.39 -11.02
CA GLU A 29 0.09 15.28 -11.72
C GLU A 29 1.08 14.35 -11.00
N ARG A 30 1.11 14.42 -9.66
CA ARG A 30 1.91 13.51 -8.83
C ARG A 30 1.39 12.08 -8.91
N LEU A 31 0.07 11.91 -8.82
CA LEU A 31 -0.62 10.63 -8.90
C LEU A 31 -0.40 9.97 -10.26
N ALA A 32 -0.53 10.71 -11.35
CA ALA A 32 -0.25 10.26 -12.71
C ALA A 32 1.20 9.77 -12.84
N THR A 33 2.15 10.49 -12.24
CA THR A 33 3.55 10.07 -12.25
C THR A 33 3.76 8.77 -11.47
N LYS A 34 3.10 8.60 -10.33
CA LYS A 34 3.14 7.37 -9.52
C LYS A 34 2.52 6.21 -10.29
N ALA A 35 1.29 6.35 -10.78
CA ALA A 35 0.57 5.38 -11.60
C ALA A 35 1.38 4.91 -12.82
N TRP A 36 1.91 5.86 -13.59
CA TRP A 36 2.75 5.53 -14.75
C TRP A 36 3.98 4.72 -14.34
N ARG A 37 4.70 5.14 -13.30
CA ARG A 37 5.95 4.47 -12.88
C ARG A 37 5.68 3.10 -12.29
N SER A 38 4.73 2.98 -11.37
CA SER A 38 4.39 1.71 -10.71
C SER A 38 3.80 0.72 -11.70
N GLY A 39 2.85 1.15 -12.54
CA GLY A 39 2.23 0.27 -13.53
C GLY A 39 3.23 -0.22 -14.58
N ARG A 40 4.10 0.66 -15.10
CA ARG A 40 5.17 0.22 -16.02
C ARG A 40 6.23 -0.63 -15.34
N ALA A 41 6.48 -0.48 -14.04
CA ALA A 41 7.37 -1.35 -13.28
C ALA A 41 6.74 -2.74 -13.11
N LEU A 42 5.45 -2.80 -12.76
CA LEU A 42 4.70 -4.06 -12.65
C LEU A 42 4.71 -4.82 -13.98
N LEU A 43 4.39 -4.19 -15.10
CA LEU A 43 4.44 -4.85 -16.42
C LEU A 43 5.81 -5.44 -16.76
N LYS A 44 6.92 -4.86 -16.26
CA LYS A 44 8.27 -5.39 -16.47
C LYS A 44 8.57 -6.64 -15.65
N THR A 45 7.81 -6.94 -14.60
CA THR A 45 7.97 -8.18 -13.83
C THR A 45 7.27 -9.37 -14.50
N SER A 46 6.49 -9.12 -15.56
CA SER A 46 5.82 -10.16 -16.34
C SER A 46 6.84 -11.12 -16.97
N THR A 47 6.63 -12.42 -16.74
CA THR A 47 7.43 -13.50 -17.32
C THR A 47 6.53 -14.44 -18.15
N PRO A 48 7.10 -15.36 -18.96
CA PRO A 48 6.30 -16.38 -19.61
C PRO A 48 5.51 -17.28 -18.65
N ALA A 49 6.05 -17.52 -17.44
CA ALA A 49 5.43 -18.36 -16.41
C ALA A 49 4.38 -17.62 -15.57
N LYS A 50 4.56 -16.32 -15.35
CA LYS A 50 3.62 -15.45 -14.63
C LYS A 50 3.44 -14.16 -15.41
N ARG A 51 2.38 -14.13 -16.22
CA ARG A 51 1.99 -12.94 -16.97
C ARG A 51 1.33 -11.95 -16.02
N VAL A 52 1.69 -10.68 -16.15
CA VAL A 52 0.91 -9.60 -15.57
C VAL A 52 -0.25 -9.33 -16.52
N ASP A 53 -1.47 -9.49 -16.02
CA ASP A 53 -2.68 -9.11 -16.73
C ASP A 53 -3.09 -7.66 -16.40
N GLU A 54 -4.12 -7.18 -17.07
CA GLU A 54 -4.65 -5.84 -16.83
C GLU A 54 -5.24 -5.70 -15.43
N LEU A 55 -5.86 -6.76 -14.90
CA LEU A 55 -6.46 -6.77 -13.56
C LEU A 55 -5.42 -6.45 -12.48
N ALA A 56 -4.21 -7.04 -12.56
CA ALA A 56 -3.12 -6.70 -11.66
C ALA A 56 -2.71 -5.22 -11.73
N VAL A 57 -2.86 -4.57 -12.90
CA VAL A 57 -2.64 -3.13 -13.04
C VAL A 57 -3.79 -2.34 -12.42
N VAL A 58 -5.04 -2.75 -12.61
CA VAL A 58 -6.22 -2.13 -11.96
C VAL A 58 -6.06 -2.13 -10.45
N GLU A 59 -5.77 -3.28 -9.84
CA GLU A 59 -5.56 -3.43 -8.39
C GLU A 59 -4.44 -2.51 -7.88
N LEU A 60 -3.36 -2.39 -8.64
CA LEU A 60 -2.26 -1.46 -8.33
C LEU A 60 -2.76 0.00 -8.31
N ILE A 61 -3.57 0.40 -9.31
CA ILE A 61 -4.09 1.76 -9.41
C ILE A 61 -5.04 2.08 -8.26
N GLU A 62 -5.96 1.18 -7.92
CA GLU A 62 -6.87 1.33 -6.77
C GLU A 62 -6.09 1.56 -5.46
N LYS A 63 -5.00 0.81 -5.25
CA LYS A 63 -4.17 0.90 -4.04
C LYS A 63 -3.37 2.21 -3.93
N LEU A 64 -3.09 2.92 -5.03
CA LEU A 64 -2.32 4.18 -5.02
C LEU A 64 -2.96 5.31 -4.22
N GLY A 65 -4.29 5.29 -4.10
CA GLY A 65 -5.06 6.27 -3.33
C GLY A 65 -5.15 5.97 -1.83
N THR A 66 -4.57 4.84 -1.38
CA THR A 66 -4.81 4.27 -0.04
C THR A 66 -3.56 4.39 0.85
N PRO A 67 -3.47 5.37 1.77
CA PRO A 67 -2.22 5.69 2.48
C PRO A 67 -1.65 4.62 3.41
N TRP A 68 -2.48 3.67 3.84
CA TRP A 68 -2.06 2.55 4.69
C TRP A 68 -1.67 1.30 3.89
N ARG A 69 -1.70 1.39 2.56
CA ARG A 69 -1.16 0.37 1.65
C ARG A 69 0.23 0.80 1.16
N PRO A 70 1.14 -0.15 0.90
CA PRO A 70 2.48 0.17 0.38
C PRO A 70 2.44 1.06 -0.87
N GLU A 71 1.51 0.82 -1.78
CA GLU A 71 1.32 1.56 -3.04
C GLU A 71 0.92 3.01 -2.80
N GLY A 72 0.13 3.27 -1.75
CA GLY A 72 -0.41 4.59 -1.40
C GLY A 72 0.36 5.33 -0.32
N GLU A 73 1.36 4.71 0.31
CA GLU A 73 2.16 5.30 1.41
C GLU A 73 2.77 6.66 1.05
N TRP A 74 3.08 6.90 -0.22
CA TRP A 74 3.59 8.17 -0.72
C TRP A 74 2.68 9.37 -0.39
N LEU A 75 1.37 9.17 -0.18
CA LEU A 75 0.45 10.23 0.27
C LEU A 75 0.82 10.75 1.67
N THR A 76 1.41 9.91 2.52
CA THR A 76 1.87 10.30 3.86
C THR A 76 3.15 11.14 3.82
N GLN A 77 3.87 11.15 2.70
CA GLN A 77 5.09 11.94 2.51
C GLN A 77 4.77 13.38 2.11
N LEU A 78 3.52 13.65 1.73
CA LEU A 78 3.09 14.95 1.25
C LEU A 78 2.45 15.78 2.37
N ASP A 79 2.68 17.08 2.30
CA ASP A 79 2.00 18.08 3.13
C ASP A 79 1.40 19.18 2.26
N ILE A 80 0.33 19.82 2.74
CA ILE A 80 -0.33 20.94 2.07
C ILE A 80 0.13 22.23 2.74
N VAL A 81 0.84 23.07 2.00
CA VAL A 81 1.34 24.36 2.48
C VAL A 81 0.72 25.50 1.69
N ARG A 82 0.65 26.67 2.31
CA ARG A 82 0.22 27.89 1.61
C ARG A 82 1.43 28.56 0.97
N GLU A 83 1.38 28.71 -0.35
CA GLU A 83 2.37 29.46 -1.13
C GLU A 83 1.68 30.69 -1.74
N GLY A 84 1.82 31.83 -1.04
CA GLY A 84 1.16 33.07 -1.42
C GLY A 84 -0.37 32.96 -1.47
N LYS A 85 -0.92 32.97 -2.68
CA LYS A 85 -2.37 32.91 -2.96
C LYS A 85 -2.88 31.51 -3.32
N ALA A 86 -2.00 30.51 -3.40
CA ALA A 86 -2.32 29.13 -3.76
C ALA A 86 -1.91 28.15 -2.65
N LEU A 87 -2.41 26.91 -2.73
CA LEU A 87 -1.89 25.79 -1.95
C LEU A 87 -0.93 24.99 -2.82
N ALA A 88 0.14 24.50 -2.21
CA ALA A 88 1.14 23.66 -2.84
C ALA A 88 1.28 22.35 -2.07
N LEU A 89 1.63 21.29 -2.80
CA LEU A 89 1.98 20.00 -2.23
C LEU A 89 3.49 19.91 -2.11
N VAL A 90 3.99 19.83 -0.88
CA VAL A 90 5.41 19.69 -0.57
C VAL A 90 5.72 18.26 -0.16
N ASP A 91 6.76 17.70 -0.76
CA ASP A 91 7.30 16.39 -0.40
C ASP A 91 8.24 16.54 0.80
N LYS A 92 8.07 15.72 1.83
CA LYS A 92 8.90 15.69 3.04
C LYS A 92 10.03 14.68 2.97
N GLU A 93 10.10 13.89 1.89
CA GLU A 93 11.11 12.85 1.62
C GLU A 93 11.12 11.69 2.64
N GLN A 94 10.24 11.74 3.64
CA GLN A 94 10.11 10.76 4.70
C GLN A 94 8.63 10.38 4.82
N VAL A 95 8.36 9.14 5.23
CA VAL A 95 7.01 8.66 5.51
C VAL A 95 6.51 9.27 6.81
N GLY A 96 5.31 9.83 6.77
CA GLY A 96 4.69 10.49 7.92
C GLY A 96 3.57 9.68 8.55
N GLU A 97 3.11 10.14 9.71
CA GLU A 97 1.82 9.71 10.25
C GLU A 97 0.69 10.23 9.37
N CYS A 98 -0.29 9.37 9.04
CA CYS A 98 -1.43 9.79 8.22
C CYS A 98 -2.43 10.62 9.03
N ASN A 99 -2.28 11.94 8.98
CA ASN A 99 -3.15 12.93 9.61
C ASN A 99 -4.29 13.39 8.68
N THR A 100 -5.00 14.47 9.06
CA THR A 100 -6.07 15.09 8.25
C THR A 100 -5.60 15.49 6.85
N THR A 101 -4.36 15.97 6.69
CA THR A 101 -3.79 16.31 5.39
C THR A 101 -3.69 15.06 4.51
N CYS A 102 -3.05 14.00 5.02
CA CYS A 102 -2.97 12.72 4.33
C CYS A 102 -4.35 12.18 3.92
N LYS A 103 -5.34 12.25 4.82
CA LYS A 103 -6.73 11.83 4.51
C LYS A 103 -7.40 12.69 3.46
N THR A 104 -7.11 13.99 3.44
CA THR A 104 -7.61 14.91 2.41
C THR A 104 -7.01 14.56 1.04
N LEU A 105 -5.71 14.23 1.01
CA LEU A 105 -5.05 13.75 -0.21
C LEU A 105 -5.61 12.41 -0.68
N ALA A 106 -5.85 11.46 0.24
CA ALA A 106 -6.48 10.18 -0.07
C ALA A 106 -7.89 10.36 -0.67
N ALA A 107 -8.72 11.22 -0.06
CA ALA A 107 -10.05 11.52 -0.58
C ALA A 107 -9.98 12.19 -1.97
N ALA A 108 -9.00 13.07 -2.20
CA ALA A 108 -8.79 13.67 -3.52
C ALA A 108 -8.26 12.66 -4.54
N ALA A 109 -7.42 11.70 -4.13
CA ALA A 109 -6.94 10.63 -4.99
C ALA A 109 -8.08 9.69 -5.40
N GLU A 110 -8.98 9.36 -4.47
CA GLU A 110 -10.21 8.62 -4.74
C GLU A 110 -11.09 9.35 -5.77
N ASP A 111 -11.31 10.66 -5.60
CA ASP A 111 -12.06 11.48 -6.56
C ASP A 111 -11.41 11.49 -7.97
N ILE A 112 -10.09 11.23 -8.08
CA ILE A 112 -9.35 11.19 -9.35
C ILE A 112 -9.33 9.78 -9.98
N LEU A 113 -9.18 8.73 -9.16
CA LEU A 113 -8.96 7.36 -9.62
C LEU A 113 -10.23 6.52 -9.63
N GLY A 114 -11.12 6.67 -8.66
CA GLY A 114 -12.16 5.68 -8.36
C GLY A 114 -13.15 5.42 -9.50
N SER A 115 -13.32 6.35 -10.44
CA SER A 115 -14.17 6.17 -11.63
C SER A 115 -13.39 5.91 -12.92
N HIS A 116 -12.05 5.85 -12.84
CA HIS A 116 -11.15 5.83 -14.00
C HIS A 116 -10.04 4.78 -13.88
N ASP A 117 -10.04 3.97 -12.82
CA ASP A 117 -9.03 2.95 -12.55
C ASP A 117 -8.80 2.00 -13.73
N THR A 118 -9.87 1.53 -14.36
CA THR A 118 -9.87 0.64 -15.51
C THR A 118 -9.32 1.36 -16.75
N ASP A 119 -9.80 2.58 -17.05
CA ASP A 119 -9.27 3.38 -18.17
C ASP A 119 -7.76 3.67 -17.99
N ILE A 120 -7.34 3.95 -16.76
CA ILE A 120 -5.94 4.21 -16.41
C ILE A 120 -5.10 2.95 -16.60
N ALA A 121 -5.58 1.81 -16.12
CA ALA A 121 -4.92 0.53 -16.27
C ALA A 121 -4.76 0.15 -17.75
N GLU A 122 -5.83 0.28 -18.55
CA GLU A 122 -5.80 0.02 -19.99
C GLU A 122 -4.72 0.88 -20.68
N MET A 123 -4.70 2.20 -20.42
CA MET A 123 -3.71 3.11 -21.00
C MET A 123 -2.26 2.70 -20.68
N ILE A 124 -2.02 2.20 -19.47
CA ILE A 124 -0.69 1.72 -19.04
C ILE A 124 -0.37 0.37 -19.66
N TYR A 125 -1.33 -0.55 -19.68
CA TYR A 125 -1.22 -1.93 -20.16
C TYR A 125 -0.94 -1.98 -21.66
N VAL A 126 -1.73 -1.26 -22.46
CA VAL A 126 -1.54 -1.14 -23.92
C VAL A 126 -0.23 -0.42 -24.24
N GLY A 127 0.19 0.54 -23.41
CA GLY A 127 1.52 1.16 -23.49
C GLY A 127 1.74 2.08 -24.70
N SER A 128 0.67 2.63 -25.28
CA SER A 128 0.73 3.49 -26.47
C SER A 128 1.09 4.95 -26.17
N LEU A 129 1.05 5.35 -24.89
CA LEU A 129 1.33 6.71 -24.45
C LEU A 129 2.75 6.84 -23.91
N ASN A 130 3.25 8.08 -23.85
CA ASN A 130 4.38 8.42 -22.99
C ASN A 130 3.84 9.03 -21.69
N ARG A 131 4.70 9.20 -20.68
CA ARG A 131 4.30 9.74 -19.37
C ARG A 131 3.55 11.07 -19.49
N GLN A 132 4.02 11.98 -20.34
CA GLN A 132 3.44 13.30 -20.51
C GLN A 132 2.02 13.24 -21.09
N LYS A 133 1.82 12.44 -22.15
CA LYS A 133 0.49 12.22 -22.76
C LYS A 133 -0.45 11.52 -21.79
N PHE A 134 0.05 10.54 -21.03
CA PHE A 134 -0.71 9.87 -19.98
C PHE A 134 -1.16 10.85 -18.89
N THR A 135 -0.25 11.68 -18.37
CA THR A 135 -0.59 12.72 -17.37
C THR A 135 -1.61 13.71 -17.92
N HIS A 136 -1.47 14.15 -19.18
CA HIS A 136 -2.44 15.02 -19.81
C HIS A 136 -3.83 14.36 -19.87
N ARG A 137 -3.91 13.14 -20.40
CA ARG A 137 -5.18 12.40 -20.54
C ARG A 137 -5.85 12.17 -19.18
N LEU A 138 -5.10 11.77 -18.16
CA LEU A 138 -5.63 11.56 -16.82
C LEU A 138 -6.12 12.87 -16.17
N CYS A 139 -5.29 13.92 -16.17
CA CYS A 139 -5.56 15.12 -15.37
C CYS A 139 -6.44 16.16 -16.06
N TRP A 140 -6.44 16.22 -17.38
CA TRP A 140 -7.19 17.21 -18.15
C TRP A 140 -8.46 16.64 -18.76
N GLU A 141 -8.43 15.38 -19.21
CA GLU A 141 -9.50 14.81 -20.02
C GLU A 141 -10.41 13.87 -19.21
N LEU A 142 -9.85 12.88 -18.50
CA LEU A 142 -10.61 11.93 -17.68
C LEU A 142 -11.13 12.58 -16.40
N SER A 143 -10.23 12.86 -15.43
CA SER A 143 -10.62 13.41 -14.12
C SER A 143 -11.02 14.89 -14.15
N ARG A 144 -10.63 15.62 -15.20
CA ARG A 144 -10.77 17.08 -15.32
C ARG A 144 -10.23 17.85 -14.11
N SER A 145 -9.29 17.27 -13.37
CA SER A 145 -8.68 17.87 -12.18
C SER A 145 -7.98 19.18 -12.48
N CYS A 146 -7.37 19.28 -13.67
CA CYS A 146 -6.66 20.46 -14.15
C CYS A 146 -7.46 21.31 -15.16
N GLY A 147 -8.71 20.96 -15.47
CA GLY A 147 -9.51 21.61 -16.53
C GLY A 147 -9.88 23.08 -16.30
N GLY A 148 -9.49 23.69 -15.18
CA GLY A 148 -9.71 25.09 -14.86
C GLY A 148 -8.72 25.60 -13.82
N ALA A 149 -8.65 26.92 -13.67
CA ALA A 149 -7.81 27.54 -12.64
C ALA A 149 -8.27 27.10 -11.24
N ALA A 150 -7.30 26.79 -10.37
CA ALA A 150 -7.59 26.47 -8.98
C ALA A 150 -8.30 27.67 -8.30
N PRO A 151 -9.33 27.43 -7.48
CA PRO A 151 -10.00 28.50 -6.74
C PRO A 151 -9.01 29.24 -5.82
N ALA A 152 -9.31 30.51 -5.53
CA ALA A 152 -8.51 31.28 -4.60
C ALA A 152 -8.59 30.68 -3.19
N VAL A 153 -7.44 30.62 -2.50
CA VAL A 153 -7.37 30.11 -1.13
C VAL A 153 -8.13 31.06 -0.18
N PRO A 154 -9.05 30.55 0.66
CA PRO A 154 -9.76 31.37 1.64
C PRO A 154 -8.79 32.15 2.55
N ALA A 155 -9.10 33.41 2.86
CA ALA A 155 -8.20 34.28 3.63
C ALA A 155 -7.80 33.68 5.00
N GLY A 156 -8.74 33.02 5.68
CA GLY A 156 -8.55 32.36 6.97
C GLY A 156 -8.05 30.92 6.90
N TRP A 157 -7.63 30.43 5.72
CA TRP A 157 -7.12 29.07 5.60
C TRP A 157 -5.86 28.87 6.46
N LYS A 158 -5.84 27.76 7.20
CA LYS A 158 -4.70 27.30 8.00
C LYS A 158 -4.46 25.82 7.73
N PRO A 159 -3.23 25.30 7.85
CA PRO A 159 -2.96 23.87 7.79
C PRO A 159 -3.82 23.10 8.80
N ALA A 160 -4.33 21.93 8.42
CA ALA A 160 -5.17 21.11 9.29
C ALA A 160 -4.39 20.47 10.46
N GLY A 161 -3.07 20.50 10.40
CA GLY A 161 -2.14 20.01 11.41
C GLY A 161 -0.70 20.13 10.91
N SER A 162 0.26 19.76 11.75
CA SER A 162 1.65 19.60 11.34
C SER A 162 1.90 18.18 10.85
N TRP A 163 2.63 18.04 9.74
CA TRP A 163 3.21 16.76 9.35
C TRP A 163 4.18 16.24 10.44
N ARG A 164 4.17 14.93 10.70
CA ARG A 164 5.04 14.27 11.68
C ARG A 164 5.67 13.04 11.05
N PRO A 165 6.99 12.83 11.20
CA PRO A 165 7.63 11.61 10.71
C PRO A 165 7.10 10.41 11.48
N LYS A 166 6.89 9.31 10.77
CA LYS A 166 6.52 8.05 11.40
C LYS A 166 7.71 7.49 12.20
N GLN A 167 7.47 6.84 13.33
CA GLN A 167 8.55 6.18 14.08
C GLN A 167 9.11 4.98 13.32
N ALA A 168 10.42 4.74 13.44
CA ALA A 168 11.07 3.55 12.87
C ALA A 168 10.41 2.27 13.42
N GLY A 169 10.16 1.29 12.54
CA GLY A 169 9.49 0.02 12.87
C GLY A 169 7.95 0.05 12.82
N SER A 170 7.32 1.24 12.84
CA SER A 170 5.86 1.32 12.66
C SER A 170 5.41 1.14 11.21
N GLN A 171 6.32 1.26 10.24
CA GLN A 171 6.06 0.99 8.82
C GLN A 171 5.87 -0.50 8.57
N ASP A 172 6.77 -1.31 9.11
CA ASP A 172 6.74 -2.78 8.96
C ASP A 172 5.44 -3.36 9.55
N LEU A 173 5.01 -2.86 10.70
CA LEU A 173 3.74 -3.25 11.33
C LEU A 173 2.54 -2.92 10.43
N ASP A 174 2.49 -1.74 9.83
CA ASP A 174 1.40 -1.37 8.93
C ASP A 174 1.39 -2.21 7.65
N GLN A 175 2.57 -2.55 7.11
CA GLN A 175 2.68 -3.45 5.97
C GLN A 175 2.18 -4.86 6.32
N MET A 176 2.55 -5.39 7.49
CA MET A 176 2.03 -6.68 7.98
C MET A 176 0.51 -6.64 8.15
N MET A 177 -0.04 -5.55 8.68
CA MET A 177 -1.50 -5.39 8.82
C MET A 177 -2.21 -5.28 7.48
N ALA A 178 -1.63 -4.57 6.50
CA ALA A 178 -2.17 -4.48 5.15
C ALA A 178 -2.25 -5.87 4.49
N GLN A 179 -1.20 -6.68 4.63
CA GLN A 179 -1.19 -8.06 4.13
C GLN A 179 -2.24 -8.93 4.84
N MET A 180 -2.40 -8.80 6.16
CA MET A 180 -3.45 -9.51 6.89
C MET A 180 -4.87 -9.12 6.43
N GLU A 181 -5.11 -7.85 6.10
CA GLU A 181 -6.40 -7.41 5.56
C GLU A 181 -6.66 -8.00 4.17
N GLU A 182 -5.65 -8.08 3.31
CA GLU A 182 -5.75 -8.69 1.97
C GLU A 182 -6.01 -10.19 2.05
N SER A 183 -5.43 -10.87 3.05
CA SER A 183 -5.73 -12.27 3.36
C SER A 183 -7.09 -12.48 4.03
N GLY A 184 -7.91 -11.43 4.20
CA GLY A 184 -9.23 -11.54 4.82
C GLY A 184 -9.21 -11.89 6.31
N MET A 185 -8.07 -11.67 6.98
CA MET A 185 -7.89 -11.93 8.41
C MET A 185 -8.27 -10.73 9.29
N LYS A 186 -8.73 -9.63 8.69
CA LYS A 186 -9.22 -8.44 9.42
C LYS A 186 -10.45 -8.82 10.26
N GLY A 187 -10.25 -8.96 11.57
CA GLY A 187 -11.31 -9.29 12.51
C GLY A 187 -11.46 -10.78 12.85
N ARG A 188 -10.57 -11.66 12.36
CA ARG A 188 -10.47 -13.02 12.91
C ARG A 188 -9.76 -12.95 14.26
N MET A 189 -10.51 -12.61 15.31
CA MET A 189 -10.16 -13.03 16.65
C MET A 189 -10.33 -14.54 16.64
N TYR A 190 -9.29 -15.28 16.23
CA TYR A 190 -9.30 -16.72 16.46
C TYR A 190 -9.55 -16.89 17.95
N SER A 191 -10.64 -17.55 18.30
CA SER A 191 -10.86 -17.85 19.71
C SER A 191 -9.70 -18.73 20.18
N ARG A 192 -9.40 -18.73 21.48
CA ARG A 192 -8.36 -19.61 22.02
C ARG A 192 -8.63 -21.07 21.64
N GLU A 193 -9.90 -21.42 21.46
CA GLU A 193 -10.33 -22.73 20.98
C GLU A 193 -10.00 -22.94 19.49
N GLU A 194 -10.29 -21.99 18.58
CA GLU A 194 -9.95 -22.10 17.15
C GLU A 194 -8.44 -22.16 16.91
N LEU A 195 -7.63 -21.44 17.70
CA LEU A 195 -6.17 -21.56 17.62
C LEU A 195 -5.68 -22.92 18.10
N GLN A 196 -6.31 -23.50 19.13
CA GLN A 196 -5.95 -24.84 19.60
C GLN A 196 -6.34 -25.90 18.59
N GLU A 197 -7.53 -25.84 18.03
CA GLU A 197 -8.01 -26.79 17.02
C GLU A 197 -7.15 -26.75 15.76
N GLN A 198 -6.77 -25.54 15.30
CA GLN A 198 -5.89 -25.38 14.15
C GLN A 198 -4.45 -25.85 14.44
N MET A 199 -3.96 -25.68 15.67
CA MET A 199 -2.65 -26.21 16.11
C MET A 199 -2.69 -27.73 16.26
N GLU A 200 -3.79 -28.30 16.75
CA GLU A 200 -4.02 -29.74 16.89
C GLU A 200 -4.10 -30.40 15.50
N ASP A 201 -4.81 -29.81 14.53
CA ASP A 201 -4.82 -30.26 13.13
C ASP A 201 -3.42 -30.25 12.52
N TYR A 202 -2.62 -29.21 12.80
CA TYR A 202 -1.23 -29.13 12.34
C TYR A 202 -0.34 -30.19 13.01
N GLN A 203 -0.56 -30.47 14.28
CA GLN A 203 0.22 -31.43 15.06
C GLN A 203 -0.14 -32.86 14.67
N GLN A 204 -1.40 -33.12 14.37
CA GLN A 204 -1.90 -34.39 13.85
C GLN A 204 -1.41 -34.65 12.42
N ALA A 205 -1.34 -33.62 11.58
CA ALA A 205 -0.71 -33.72 10.26
C ALA A 205 0.80 -34.02 10.33
N ILE A 206 1.49 -33.59 11.40
CA ILE A 206 2.90 -33.95 11.64
C ILE A 206 3.02 -35.39 12.14
N GLU A 207 2.13 -35.85 13.02
CA GLU A 207 2.10 -37.23 13.51
C GLU A 207 1.75 -38.25 12.40
N ASP A 208 0.86 -37.88 11.47
CA ASP A 208 0.52 -38.72 10.31
C ASP A 208 1.66 -38.83 9.29
N LEU A 209 2.61 -37.87 9.28
CA LEU A 209 3.81 -37.92 8.43
C LEU A 209 4.95 -38.75 9.04
N ASP A 210 4.94 -38.99 10.36
CA ASP A 210 5.96 -39.77 11.09
C ASP A 210 5.52 -41.23 11.35
N GLY A 211 4.28 -41.58 10.98
CA GLY A 211 3.68 -42.92 11.17
C GLY A 211 4.00 -43.96 10.08
N GLY A 212 5.06 -43.78 9.30
CA GLY A 212 5.42 -44.63 8.15
C GLY A 212 6.62 -45.56 8.40
N GLU A 213 6.32 -46.78 8.85
CA GLU A 213 7.15 -48.01 8.78
C GLU A 213 8.43 -48.13 9.62
N ALA A 214 8.30 -48.82 10.75
CA ALA A 214 9.36 -49.67 11.29
C ALA A 214 9.29 -51.07 10.62
N GLY A 215 10.37 -51.49 9.96
CA GLY A 215 10.46 -52.81 9.31
C GLY A 215 11.90 -53.30 9.04
N ALA A 216 12.52 -53.84 10.10
CA ALA A 216 13.51 -54.94 10.16
C ALA A 216 14.75 -55.05 9.24
N GLY A 217 15.90 -55.29 9.89
CA GLY A 217 17.15 -55.90 9.37
C GLY A 217 18.33 -54.92 9.37
N ASP A 218 19.58 -55.23 9.69
CA ASP A 218 20.31 -56.40 10.19
C ASP A 218 21.69 -55.84 10.64
N GLY A 219 22.42 -56.57 11.47
CA GLY A 219 23.63 -56.13 12.18
C GLY A 219 24.77 -55.57 11.30
N GLY A 220 25.55 -54.67 11.90
CA GLY A 220 26.73 -54.06 11.28
C GLY A 220 27.53 -53.24 12.29
N GLU A 221 28.21 -53.95 13.19
CA GLU A 221 29.34 -53.49 13.99
C GLU A 221 30.38 -52.75 13.12
N LEU A 222 30.96 -51.65 13.63
CA LEU A 222 32.38 -51.28 13.51
C LEU A 222 32.64 -49.91 14.17
N ASP A 223 33.22 -50.02 15.36
CA ASP A 223 34.27 -49.23 16.00
C ASP A 223 34.47 -47.73 15.73
N ALA A 224 34.60 -47.04 16.85
CA ALA A 224 35.31 -45.78 17.00
C ALA A 224 36.78 -45.92 16.60
N GLU A 225 37.31 -44.95 15.85
CA GLU A 225 38.68 -44.49 16.11
C GLU A 225 38.87 -43.04 15.65
N GLU A 226 39.32 -42.27 16.63
CA GLU A 226 39.88 -40.93 16.64
C GLU A 226 41.19 -40.87 15.83
N LYS A 227 41.41 -39.77 15.09
CA LYS A 227 42.72 -39.13 14.77
C LYS A 227 42.46 -37.88 13.94
N GLU A 228 42.57 -36.69 14.52
CA GLU A 228 43.77 -35.83 14.63
C GLU A 228 44.23 -35.18 13.31
N GLU A 229 44.21 -33.85 13.32
CA GLU A 229 45.09 -32.88 12.65
C GLU A 229 45.31 -32.95 11.13
N LEU A 230 44.75 -31.97 10.40
CA LEU A 230 45.47 -30.76 9.94
C LEU A 230 44.52 -29.72 9.30
#